data_AF-X0ZKI0-F1
#
_entry.id   AF-X0ZKI0-F1
#
_cell.length_a   1.000
_cell.length_b   1.000
_cell.length_c   1.000
_cell.angle_alpha   90.00
_cell.angle_beta   90.00
_cell.angle_gamma   90.00
#
_symmetry.space_group_name_H-M   'P 1'
#
loop_
_entity.id
_entity.type
_entity.pdbx_description
1 polymer ?
#
loop_
_entity_poly.entity_id
_entity_poly.type
_entity_poly.pdbx_seq_one_letter_code
_entity_poly.pdbx_strand_id
1 'polypeptide(L)' 'IEVVLLFVEERDCVRVSLRSRERINVAALAARFGGGGHARAAGLRIDEDLDTAKQQLIAACVEELNPVRGGSPDPPRLLG' A
#
# COMPACT_ATOMS: atom_id res chain seq x y z
N ILE A 1 13.52 -4.37 2.69
CA ILE A 1 12.05 -4.54 2.55
C ILE A 1 11.42 -3.16 2.70
N GLU A 2 10.67 -2.68 1.71
CA GLU A 2 10.09 -1.32 1.71
C GLU A 2 8.63 -1.31 2.22
N VAL A 3 7.86 -2.32 1.84
CA VAL A 3 6.47 -2.53 2.25
C VAL A 3 6.27 -3.97 2.70
N VAL A 4 5.41 -4.15 3.69
CA VAL A 4 4.96 -5.44 4.21
C VAL A 4 3.44 -5.47 4.12
N LEU A 5 2.91 -6.56 3.58
CA LEU A 5 1.48 -6.87 3.55
C LEU A 5 1.25 -8.14 4.36
N LEU A 6 0.34 -8.08 5.32
CA LEU A 6 -0.15 -9.25 6.05
C LEU A 6 -1.58 -9.51 5.64
N PHE A 7 -1.82 -10.66 5.03
CA PHE A 7 -3.13 -11.14 4.63
C PHE A 7 -3.66 -12.10 5.69
N VAL A 8 -4.92 -11.91 6.09
CA VAL A 8 -5.66 -12.81 6.96
C VAL A 8 -6.95 -13.17 6.24
N GLU A 9 -7.07 -14.45 5.85
CA GLU A 9 -8.28 -14.98 5.24
C GLU A 9 -9.35 -15.18 6.33
N GLU A 10 -10.50 -14.56 6.10
CA GLU A 10 -11.70 -14.69 6.93
C GLU A 10 -12.80 -15.38 6.09
N ARG A 11 -13.97 -15.65 6.68
CA ARG A 11 -15.02 -16.45 6.01
C ARG A 11 -15.50 -15.89 4.67
N ASP A 12 -15.64 -14.58 4.59
CA ASP A 12 -16.28 -13.90 3.46
C ASP A 12 -15.39 -12.80 2.85
N CYS A 13 -14.19 -12.61 3.40
CA CYS A 13 -13.29 -11.54 2.96
C CYS A 13 -11.84 -11.83 3.37
N VAL A 14 -10.92 -11.05 2.82
CA VAL A 14 -9.52 -11.04 3.20
C VAL A 14 -9.19 -9.70 3.85
N ARG A 15 -8.77 -9.74 5.11
CA ARG A 15 -8.29 -8.55 5.81
C ARG A 15 -6.80 -8.37 5.55
N VAL A 16 -6.41 -7.19 5.09
CA VAL A 16 -5.02 -6.87 4.78
C VAL A 16 -4.51 -5.74 5.67
N SER A 17 -3.36 -5.94 6.28
CA SER A 17 -2.63 -4.91 7.03
C SER A 17 -1.35 -4.53 6.30
N LEU A 18 -1.15 -3.24 6.07
CA LEU A 18 -0.02 -2.71 5.32
C LEU A 18 0.88 -1.87 6.22
N ARG A 19 2.19 -2.04 6.08
CA ARG A 19 3.20 -1.21 6.72
C ARG A 19 4.28 -0.86 5.71
N SER A 20 4.66 0.41 5.62
CA SER A 20 5.80 0.85 4.81
C SER A 20 6.86 1.52 5.68
N ARG A 21 8.09 1.59 5.16
CA ARG A 21 9.17 2.33 5.79
C ARG A 21 9.05 3.82 5.48
N GLU A 22 9.17 4.21 4.20
CA GLU A 22 9.29 5.62 3.87
C GLU A 22 8.79 6.01 2.47
N ARG A 23 9.02 5.19 1.45
CA ARG A 23 8.84 5.56 0.04
C ARG A 23 7.41 5.43 -0.46
N ILE A 24 6.62 4.52 0.14
CA ILE A 24 5.23 4.28 -0.26
C ILE A 24 4.26 4.83 0.77
N ASN A 25 3.26 5.59 0.31
CA ASN A 25 2.09 5.93 1.09
C ASN A 25 1.07 4.77 1.06
N VAL A 26 1.08 3.92 2.08
CA VAL A 26 0.18 2.75 2.14
C VAL A 26 -1.27 3.11 2.44
N ALA A 27 -1.56 4.31 2.95
CA ALA A 27 -2.93 4.79 3.12
C ALA A 27 -3.58 5.12 1.78
N ALA A 28 -2.84 5.76 0.88
CA ALA A 28 -3.32 6.02 -0.48
C ALA A 28 -3.56 4.71 -1.23
N LEU A 29 -2.65 3.73 -1.09
CA LEU A 29 -2.83 2.40 -1.66
C LEU A 29 -4.08 1.72 -1.08
N ALA A 30 -4.24 1.71 0.24
CA ALA A 30 -5.41 1.09 0.88
C ALA A 30 -6.74 1.76 0.47
N ALA A 31 -6.75 3.09 0.30
CA ALA A 31 -7.93 3.83 -0.13
C ALA A 31 -8.41 3.44 -1.54
N ARG A 32 -7.51 3.04 -2.45
CA ARG A 32 -7.87 2.50 -3.78
C ARG A 32 -8.78 1.26 -3.69
N PHE A 33 -8.69 0.53 -2.58
CA PHE A 33 -9.44 -0.70 -2.31
C PHE A 33 -10.48 -0.51 -1.19
N GLY A 34 -10.91 0.73 -0.92
CA GLY A 34 -11.94 1.01 0.09
C GLY A 34 -11.47 0.94 1.55
N GLY A 35 -10.15 0.85 1.79
CA GLY A 35 -9.56 0.92 3.13
C GLY A 35 -9.07 2.32 3.50
N GLY A 36 -8.14 2.37 4.46
CA GLY A 36 -7.55 3.63 4.90
C GLY A 36 -6.55 3.49 6.05
N GLY A 37 -6.03 4.63 6.52
CA GLY A 37 -5.08 4.70 7.62
C GLY A 37 -4.11 5.88 7.48
N HIS A 38 -2.86 5.65 7.87
CA HIS A 38 -1.77 6.61 7.80
C HIS A 38 -0.76 6.24 6.71
N ALA A 39 0.05 7.22 6.28
CA ALA A 39 1.03 7.04 5.19
C ALA A 39 1.95 5.82 5.37
N ARG A 40 2.27 5.43 6.61
CA ARG A 40 3.12 4.28 6.95
C ARG A 40 2.39 3.04 7.48
N ALA A 41 1.09 3.16 7.73
CA ALA A 41 0.29 2.09 8.34
C ALA A 41 -1.18 2.19 7.95
N ALA A 42 -1.66 1.22 7.18
CA ALA A 42 -3.03 1.18 6.71
C ALA A 42 -3.62 -0.22 6.79
N GLY A 43 -4.93 -0.32 6.57
CA GLY A 43 -5.64 -1.58 6.47
C GLY A 43 -6.83 -1.49 5.53
N LEU A 44 -7.24 -2.63 5.00
CA LEU A 44 -8.39 -2.77 4.13
C LEU A 44 -8.98 -4.19 4.25
N ARG A 45 -10.19 -4.36 3.73
CA ARG A 45 -10.84 -5.65 3.52
C ARG A 45 -11.18 -5.80 2.04
N ILE A 46 -10.97 -6.98 1.50
CA ILE A 46 -11.30 -7.31 0.11
C ILE A 46 -12.30 -8.46 0.14
N ASP A 47 -13.42 -8.28 -0.56
CA ASP A 47 -14.46 -9.29 -0.70
C ASP A 47 -14.14 -10.21 -1.90
N GLU A 48 -12.91 -10.74 -1.92
CA GLU A 48 -12.36 -11.65 -2.95
C GLU A 48 -11.59 -12.77 -2.24
N ASP A 49 -11.24 -13.83 -2.96
CA ASP A 49 -10.40 -14.90 -2.42
C ASP A 49 -8.95 -14.44 -2.16
N LEU A 50 -8.23 -15.19 -1.33
CA LEU A 50 -6.86 -14.86 -0.91
C LEU A 50 -5.88 -14.69 -2.07
N ASP A 51 -5.99 -15.49 -3.13
CA ASP A 51 -5.06 -15.45 -4.24
C ASP A 51 -5.33 -14.23 -5.13
N THR A 52 -6.59 -13.94 -5.42
CA THR A 52 -7.00 -12.72 -6.12
C THR A 52 -6.59 -11.47 -5.33
N ALA A 53 -6.85 -11.45 -4.02
CA ALA A 53 -6.45 -10.36 -3.13
C ALA A 53 -4.93 -10.12 -3.14
N LYS A 54 -4.12 -11.19 -3.09
CA LYS A 54 -2.66 -11.09 -3.20
C LYS A 54 -2.22 -10.50 -4.53
N GLN A 55 -2.75 -11.01 -5.64
CA GLN A 55 -2.37 -10.56 -6.98
C GLN A 55 -2.63 -9.07 -7.17
N GLN A 56 -3.83 -8.61 -6.81
CA GLN A 56 -4.21 -7.19 -6.93
C GLN A 56 -3.31 -6.28 -6.08
N LEU A 57 -3.06 -6.67 -4.82
CA LEU A 57 -2.33 -5.82 -3.87
C LEU A 57 -0.82 -5.82 -4.13
N ILE A 58 -0.25 -6.94 -4.58
CA ILE A 58 1.15 -6.99 -5.01
C ILE A 58 1.34 -6.15 -6.27
N ALA A 59 0.45 -6.26 -7.26
CA ALA A 59 0.52 -5.44 -8.47
C ALA A 59 0.47 -3.95 -8.15
N ALA A 60 -0.49 -3.51 -7.32
CA ALA A 60 -0.58 -2.12 -6.87
C ALA A 60 0.69 -1.68 -6.12
N CYS A 61 1.27 -2.54 -5.27
CA CYS A 61 2.52 -2.22 -4.59
C CYS A 61 3.70 -2.06 -5.55
N VAL A 62 3.78 -2.88 -6.60
CA VAL A 62 4.83 -2.80 -7.62
C VAL A 62 4.68 -1.52 -8.47
N GLU A 63 3.45 -1.15 -8.81
CA GLU A 63 3.15 0.13 -9.50
C GLU A 63 3.64 1.33 -8.70
N GLU A 64 3.35 1.38 -7.40
CA GLU A 64 3.80 2.48 -6.52
C GLU A 64 5.32 2.48 -6.27
N LEU A 65 5.96 1.31 -6.32
CA LEU A 65 7.40 1.16 -6.12
C LEU A 65 8.22 1.46 -7.36
N ASN A 66 7.67 1.21 -8.56
CA ASN A 66 8.34 1.54 -9.79
C ASN A 66 8.23 3.04 -9.99
N PRO A 67 9.34 3.80 -9.92
CA PRO A 67 9.27 5.21 -10.27
C PRO A 67 8.84 5.26 -11.73
N VAL A 68 7.66 5.83 -11.99
CA VAL A 68 7.43 6.49 -13.27
C VAL A 68 8.65 7.38 -13.44
N ARG A 69 9.47 7.13 -14.46
CA ARG A 69 10.66 7.95 -14.75
C ARG A 69 10.19 9.39 -14.95
N GLY A 70 10.22 10.17 -13.89
CA GLY A 70 9.62 11.49 -13.80
C GLY A 70 9.83 12.00 -12.39
N GLY A 71 11.00 12.59 -12.15
CA GLY A 71 11.40 13.07 -10.83
C GLY A 71 10.40 14.05 -10.23
N SER A 72 10.10 13.89 -8.95
CA SER A 72 9.67 15.00 -8.13
C SER A 72 10.94 15.64 -7.55
N PRO A 73 11.20 16.94 -7.77
CA PRO A 73 12.31 17.60 -7.11
C PRO A 73 12.06 17.54 -5.60
N ASP A 74 13.10 17.18 -4.86
CA ASP A 74 13.15 17.30 -3.40
C ASP A 74 12.69 18.74 -3.06
N PRO A 75 11.66 18.95 -2.21
CA PRO A 75 11.30 20.31 -1.81
C PRO A 75 12.54 20.95 -1.16
N PRO A 76 12.83 22.23 -1.43
CA PRO A 76 14.01 22.86 -0.88
C PRO A 76 13.96 22.74 0.64
N ARG A 77 14.93 22.02 1.21
CA ARG A 77 15.17 22.03 2.64
C ARG A 77 15.42 23.49 3.02
N LEU A 78 14.44 24.12 3.66
CA LEU A 78 14.64 25.37 4.37
C LEU A 78 15.65 25.07 5.48
N LEU A 79 16.91 25.42 5.21
CA LEU A 79 17.94 25.57 6.22
C LEU A 79 17.49 26.73 7.12
N GLY A 80 17.04 26.38 8.33
CA GLY A 80 16.98 27.28 9.47
C GLY A 80 18.21 27.07 10.34
#